data_AF-S3HXK6-F1
#
_entry.id   AF-S3HXK6-F1
#
_cell.length_a   1.000
_cell.length_b   1.000
_cell.length_c   1.000
_cell.angle_alpha   90.00
_cell.angle_beta   90.00
_cell.angle_gamma   90.00
#
_symmetry.space_group_name_H-M   'P 1'
#
loop_
_entity.id
_entity.type
_entity.pdbx_description
1 polymer ?
#
loop_
_entity_poly.entity_id
_entity_poly.type
_entity_poly.pdbx_seq_one_letter_code
_entity_poly.pdbx_strand_id
1 'polypeptide(L)'
;MTRVATAPMLLACFALSACNTTDALVPLVDIGDSSTNMRSSPVTQGDAERMAGTPPRQQTFASQQRSNGYHPAYNQMTYRRGSGSPPTTMEAQAMALDSNGSSPVASAPIKAPALPEPISNAQAEEEDMVEVPTREPPRQQTQTAALTASSSSRGSTVRFLPIIGAPVQAVTPLSRQLGAEARSHGLSIKSSNDGSTAYILKGYLSAFSDSGKVTVVYVWDVLDGGGARLHRIQGQESIPSDAQDPWAAVPASVMQQIASKTITEFSTWRDARDG
;
A
#
# COMPACT_ATOMS: atom_id res chain seq x y z
N MET A 1 -26.31 -66.33 4.39
CA MET A 1 -25.67 -65.04 4.75
C MET A 1 -24.20 -65.12 4.39
N THR A 2 -23.72 -64.25 3.51
CA THR A 2 -22.34 -64.22 3.02
C THR A 2 -21.43 -63.40 3.93
N ARG A 3 -20.24 -63.92 4.25
CA ARG A 3 -19.08 -63.10 4.63
C ARG A 3 -17.84 -63.59 3.91
N VAL A 4 -17.26 -62.69 3.11
CA VAL A 4 -16.01 -62.86 2.38
C VAL A 4 -14.92 -62.11 3.15
N ALA A 5 -13.85 -62.80 3.54
CA ALA A 5 -12.61 -62.17 4.00
C ALA A 5 -11.47 -63.20 4.13
N THR A 6 -10.56 -63.24 3.14
CA THR A 6 -9.09 -63.14 3.33
C THR A 6 -8.41 -63.23 1.96
N ALA A 7 -7.70 -62.17 1.57
CA ALA A 7 -6.80 -62.14 0.42
C ALA A 7 -5.35 -62.30 0.92
N PRO A 8 -4.43 -62.86 0.11
CA PRO A 8 -3.08 -63.21 0.58
C PRO A 8 -2.15 -61.99 0.68
N MET A 9 -1.38 -61.94 1.76
CA MET A 9 -0.38 -60.90 2.02
C MET A 9 0.95 -61.28 1.38
N LEU A 10 1.25 -60.71 0.21
CA LEU A 10 2.52 -60.92 -0.50
C LEU A 10 3.46 -59.73 -0.23
N LEU A 11 4.35 -59.88 0.76
CA LEU A 11 5.27 -58.85 1.22
C LEU A 11 6.50 -58.76 0.30
N ALA A 12 6.43 -57.93 -0.74
CA ALA A 12 7.56 -57.63 -1.62
C ALA A 12 8.39 -56.44 -1.07
N CYS A 13 9.57 -56.73 -0.54
CA CYS A 13 10.50 -55.70 -0.07
C CYS A 13 11.14 -54.94 -1.25
N PHE A 14 10.67 -53.74 -1.54
CA PHE A 14 11.36 -52.82 -2.46
C PHE A 14 12.60 -52.23 -1.79
N ALA A 15 13.79 -52.56 -2.30
CA ALA A 15 15.03 -51.91 -1.93
C ALA A 15 15.11 -50.52 -2.60
N LEU A 16 14.79 -49.47 -1.84
CA LEU A 16 14.98 -48.08 -2.26
C LEU A 16 16.46 -47.70 -2.14
N SER A 17 17.19 -47.79 -3.26
CA SER A 17 18.52 -47.20 -3.42
C SER A 17 18.43 -45.66 -3.41
N ALA A 18 18.77 -45.05 -2.29
CA ALA A 18 18.82 -43.60 -2.14
C ALA A 18 20.05 -43.00 -2.85
N CYS A 19 19.91 -42.70 -4.14
CA CYS A 19 20.86 -41.85 -4.87
C CYS A 19 20.66 -40.38 -4.48
N ASN A 20 21.10 -39.99 -3.29
CA ASN A 20 21.11 -38.58 -2.88
C ASN A 20 22.37 -37.90 -3.41
N THR A 21 22.32 -37.41 -4.65
CA THR A 21 23.40 -36.55 -5.18
C THR A 21 23.10 -35.10 -4.78
N THR A 22 23.84 -34.62 -3.78
CA THR A 22 23.89 -33.22 -3.37
C THR A 22 25.33 -32.93 -3.00
N ASP A 23 26.12 -32.58 -4.02
CA ASP A 23 27.25 -31.67 -3.90
C ASP A 23 27.64 -31.11 -5.28
N ALA A 24 28.41 -30.02 -5.30
CA ALA A 24 29.16 -29.52 -6.46
C ALA A 24 28.38 -29.02 -7.70
N LEU A 25 27.47 -28.04 -7.54
CA LEU A 25 27.19 -27.02 -8.59
C LEU A 25 26.91 -25.60 -8.03
N VAL A 26 27.57 -25.23 -6.93
CA VAL A 26 27.73 -23.81 -6.58
C VAL A 26 29.10 -23.36 -7.12
N PRO A 27 29.18 -22.58 -8.22
CA PRO A 27 30.43 -21.96 -8.58
C PRO A 27 30.82 -20.98 -7.48
N LEU A 28 32.02 -21.13 -6.93
CA LEU A 28 32.66 -20.06 -6.17
C LEU A 28 32.91 -18.90 -7.14
N VAL A 29 31.98 -17.95 -7.20
CA VAL A 29 32.27 -16.63 -7.73
C VAL A 29 33.15 -15.92 -6.70
N ASP A 30 34.33 -15.51 -7.14
CA ASP A 30 35.26 -14.72 -6.34
C ASP A 30 34.61 -13.35 -6.08
N ILE A 31 34.05 -13.16 -4.88
CA ILE A 31 33.55 -11.88 -4.43
C ILE A 31 34.74 -11.10 -3.91
N GLY A 32 35.30 -10.29 -4.82
CA GLY A 32 36.22 -9.17 -4.61
C GLY A 32 36.99 -9.13 -3.29
N ASP A 33 38.29 -9.42 -3.38
CA ASP A 33 39.30 -9.20 -2.34
C ASP A 33 39.00 -7.96 -1.47
N SER A 34 38.62 -8.22 -0.22
CA SER A 34 38.30 -7.19 0.78
C SER A 34 39.53 -6.65 1.52
N SER A 35 40.75 -6.97 1.05
CA SER A 35 42.01 -6.47 1.64
C SER A 35 42.37 -5.03 1.27
N THR A 36 41.48 -4.27 0.61
CA THR A 36 41.60 -2.80 0.56
C THR A 36 40.67 -2.13 1.56
N ASN A 37 41.26 -1.55 2.62
CA ASN A 37 40.59 -0.70 3.59
C ASN A 37 40.16 0.66 2.97
N MET A 38 39.22 0.65 2.02
CA MET A 38 38.51 1.87 1.61
C MET A 38 37.48 2.25 2.67
N ARG A 39 37.96 2.84 3.77
CA ARG A 39 37.12 3.66 4.65
C ARG A 39 36.65 4.88 3.86
N SER A 40 35.40 4.89 3.46
CA SER A 40 34.71 6.09 3.01
C SER A 40 34.77 7.13 4.13
N SER A 41 35.49 8.24 3.92
CA SER A 41 35.42 9.38 4.84
C SER A 41 34.02 9.99 4.80
N PRO A 42 33.46 10.43 5.95
CA PRO A 42 32.19 11.16 5.93
C PRO A 42 32.34 12.41 5.08
N VAL A 43 31.32 12.70 4.26
CA VAL A 43 31.28 13.89 3.41
C VAL A 43 31.38 15.14 4.29
N THR A 44 32.39 15.98 4.05
CA THR A 44 32.53 17.23 4.81
C THR A 44 31.61 18.31 4.24
N GLN A 45 31.27 19.30 5.05
CA GLN A 45 30.45 20.43 4.57
C GLN A 45 31.11 21.15 3.38
N GLY A 46 32.44 21.27 3.36
CA GLY A 46 33.18 21.84 2.23
C GLY A 46 33.12 21.02 0.94
N ASP A 47 32.95 19.70 1.02
CA ASP A 47 32.73 18.84 -0.17
C ASP A 47 31.32 19.02 -0.74
N ALA A 48 30.31 19.13 0.15
CA ALA A 48 28.94 19.43 -0.24
C ALA A 48 28.84 20.84 -0.88
N GLU A 49 29.50 21.83 -0.29
CA GLU A 49 29.56 23.21 -0.82
C GLU A 49 30.31 23.29 -2.15
N ARG A 50 31.36 22.47 -2.37
CA ARG A 50 32.02 22.36 -3.69
C ARG A 50 31.11 21.76 -4.76
N MET A 51 30.33 20.73 -4.43
CA MET A 51 29.37 20.14 -5.37
C MET A 51 28.20 21.09 -5.66
N ALA A 52 27.70 21.82 -4.66
CA ALA A 52 26.65 22.82 -4.83
C ALA A 52 27.13 24.10 -5.57
N GLY A 53 28.38 24.51 -5.35
CA GLY A 53 28.98 25.72 -5.90
C GLY A 53 29.61 25.57 -7.29
N THR A 54 29.45 24.42 -7.95
CA THR A 54 30.00 24.21 -9.31
C THR A 54 28.98 24.65 -10.37
N PRO A 55 29.12 25.83 -11.01
CA PRO A 55 28.38 26.10 -12.24
C PRO A 55 28.81 25.09 -13.31
N PRO A 56 27.91 24.67 -14.22
CA PRO A 56 28.25 23.69 -15.25
C PRO A 56 29.36 24.24 -16.14
N ARG A 57 30.58 23.75 -15.93
CA ARG A 57 31.72 24.08 -16.76
C ARG A 57 31.45 23.50 -18.14
N GLN A 58 31.09 24.36 -19.10
CA GLN A 58 30.94 23.98 -20.50
C GLN A 58 32.29 23.40 -20.97
N GLN A 59 32.38 22.08 -21.04
CA GLN A 59 33.52 21.40 -21.64
C GLN A 59 33.41 21.59 -23.15
N THR A 60 34.03 22.65 -23.66
CA THR A 60 34.26 22.81 -25.08
C THR A 60 35.20 21.71 -25.54
N PHE A 61 34.64 20.62 -26.04
CA PHE A 61 35.40 19.61 -26.77
C PHE A 61 36.03 20.26 -27.99
N ALA A 62 37.35 20.42 -27.99
CA ALA A 62 38.09 20.85 -29.16
C ALA A 62 38.06 19.72 -30.21
N SER A 63 37.13 19.81 -31.16
CA SER A 63 37.08 18.91 -32.30
C SER A 63 38.27 19.18 -33.22
N GLN A 64 39.15 18.19 -33.37
CA GLN A 64 40.17 18.24 -34.41
C GLN A 64 39.48 18.20 -35.79
N GLN A 65 39.83 19.19 -36.61
CA GLN A 65 39.28 19.39 -37.94
C GLN A 65 39.76 18.28 -38.89
N ARG A 66 38.87 17.34 -39.23
CA ARG A 66 39.03 16.43 -40.37
C ARG A 66 37.92 16.65 -41.39
N SER A 67 38.32 16.72 -42.66
CA SER A 67 37.48 17.00 -43.81
C SER A 67 36.62 15.80 -44.24
N ASN A 68 35.49 16.12 -44.91
CA ASN A 68 34.57 15.24 -45.64
C ASN A 68 33.60 14.37 -44.80
N GLY A 69 32.30 14.56 -45.05
CA GLY A 69 31.26 13.57 -44.71
C GLY A 69 29.87 14.16 -44.43
N TYR A 70 28.97 14.07 -45.42
CA TYR A 70 27.50 14.15 -45.34
C TYR A 70 26.81 14.58 -44.02
N HIS A 71 26.04 15.67 -44.08
CA HIS A 71 25.00 15.99 -43.09
C HIS A 71 23.62 15.48 -43.56
N PRO A 72 22.91 14.65 -42.77
CA PRO A 72 21.47 14.43 -42.98
C PRO A 72 20.68 15.62 -42.42
N ALA A 73 19.64 16.06 -43.14
CA ALA A 73 18.79 17.16 -42.71
C ALA A 73 17.76 16.71 -41.68
N TYR A 74 17.98 17.02 -40.39
CA TYR A 74 16.96 16.94 -39.35
C TYR A 74 16.27 18.30 -39.19
N ASN A 75 14.93 18.31 -39.30
CA ASN A 75 14.11 19.50 -39.07
C ASN A 75 14.31 20.02 -37.64
N GLN A 76 14.56 21.33 -37.52
CA GLN A 76 14.60 22.01 -36.23
C GLN A 76 13.18 22.13 -35.67
N MET A 77 12.76 21.15 -34.86
CA MET A 77 11.54 21.27 -34.08
C MET A 77 11.77 22.31 -32.97
N THR A 78 11.13 23.48 -33.10
CA THR A 78 11.28 24.57 -32.14
C THR A 78 10.64 24.17 -30.81
N TYR A 79 11.46 23.93 -29.79
CA TYR A 79 10.99 23.71 -28.43
C TYR A 79 10.31 24.98 -27.90
N ARG A 80 8.99 25.02 -27.98
CA ARG A 80 8.16 26.07 -27.38
C ARG A 80 8.29 25.97 -25.86
N ARG A 81 9.12 26.83 -25.28
CA ARG A 81 9.31 26.96 -23.83
C ARG A 81 7.96 27.21 -23.17
N GLY A 82 7.44 26.19 -22.47
CA GLY A 82 6.27 26.33 -21.61
C GLY A 82 6.58 27.31 -20.46
N SER A 83 5.57 28.05 -20.03
CA SER A 83 5.65 29.02 -18.94
C SER A 83 5.70 28.32 -17.57
N GLY A 84 6.76 27.58 -17.31
CA GLY A 84 7.15 27.20 -15.96
C GLY A 84 7.90 28.37 -15.31
N SER A 85 7.43 28.83 -14.15
CA SER A 85 8.08 29.90 -13.39
C SER A 85 9.55 29.55 -13.10
N PRO A 86 10.48 30.54 -13.11
CA PRO A 86 11.86 30.31 -12.69
C PRO A 86 11.91 29.84 -11.23
N PRO A 87 13.00 29.17 -10.79
CA PRO A 87 13.16 28.76 -9.40
C PRO A 87 13.04 29.98 -8.47
N THR A 88 12.01 29.99 -7.64
CA THR A 88 11.76 31.08 -6.69
C THR A 88 12.80 31.02 -5.58
N THR A 89 13.69 32.02 -5.53
CA THR A 89 14.56 32.25 -4.37
C THR A 89 13.71 32.55 -3.13
N MET A 90 14.28 32.33 -1.94
CA MET A 90 13.54 32.50 -0.68
C MET A 90 13.00 33.93 -0.51
N GLU A 91 13.78 34.95 -0.90
CA GLU A 91 13.35 36.35 -1.05
C GLU A 91 12.09 36.53 -1.91
N ALA A 92 12.01 35.85 -3.06
CA ALA A 92 10.86 35.96 -3.96
C ALA A 92 9.59 35.34 -3.37
N GLN A 93 9.74 34.32 -2.52
CA GLN A 93 8.62 33.73 -1.77
C GLN A 93 8.18 34.63 -0.61
N ALA A 94 9.11 35.30 0.07
CA ALA A 94 8.78 36.27 1.12
C ALA A 94 8.01 37.48 0.56
N MET A 95 8.45 38.04 -0.58
CA MET A 95 7.73 39.14 -1.24
C MET A 95 6.33 38.74 -1.72
N ALA A 96 6.14 37.49 -2.15
CA ALA A 96 4.83 36.98 -2.57
C ALA A 96 3.82 36.81 -1.42
N LEU A 97 4.31 36.62 -0.17
CA LEU A 97 3.48 36.59 1.04
C LEU A 97 3.11 37.99 1.52
N ASP A 98 4.02 38.96 1.38
CA ASP A 98 3.80 40.36 1.75
C ASP A 98 2.82 41.06 0.79
N SER A 99 2.89 40.72 -0.50
CA SER A 99 1.82 41.05 -1.44
C SER A 99 0.58 40.20 -1.16
N ASN A 100 -0.42 40.77 -0.47
CA ASN A 100 -1.74 40.16 -0.21
C ASN A 100 -2.62 40.03 -1.48
N GLY A 101 -2.04 39.49 -2.56
CA GLY A 101 -2.69 39.25 -3.84
C GLY A 101 -3.34 37.86 -3.88
N SER A 102 -4.64 37.83 -4.16
CA SER A 102 -5.42 36.59 -4.24
C SER A 102 -4.80 35.59 -5.22
N SER A 103 -4.35 34.45 -4.71
CA SER A 103 -3.92 33.33 -5.56
C SER A 103 -5.09 32.81 -6.39
N PRO A 104 -4.95 32.65 -7.73
CA PRO A 104 -6.05 32.24 -8.62
C PRO A 104 -6.50 30.77 -8.45
N VAL A 105 -5.96 30.06 -7.45
CA VAL A 105 -6.26 28.66 -7.13
C VAL A 105 -6.83 28.50 -5.71
N ALA A 106 -7.04 29.60 -4.98
CA ALA A 106 -7.66 29.58 -3.65
C ALA A 106 -9.19 29.69 -3.76
N SER A 107 -9.91 28.63 -3.39
CA SER A 107 -11.38 28.67 -3.27
C SER A 107 -11.83 29.69 -2.24
N ALA A 108 -12.92 30.41 -2.52
CA ALA A 108 -13.49 31.39 -1.60
C ALA A 108 -13.92 30.73 -0.26
N PRO A 109 -13.72 31.40 0.89
CA PRO A 109 -14.15 30.87 2.18
C PRO A 109 -15.69 30.78 2.24
N ILE A 110 -16.18 29.62 2.70
CA ILE A 110 -17.63 29.39 2.84
C ILE A 110 -18.17 30.27 3.97
N LYS A 111 -19.07 31.19 3.64
CA LYS A 111 -19.77 32.02 4.61
C LYS A 111 -20.91 31.22 5.24
N ALA A 112 -20.72 30.76 6.48
CA ALA A 112 -21.77 30.11 7.25
C ALA A 112 -22.95 31.08 7.52
N PRO A 113 -24.21 30.66 7.35
CA PRO A 113 -25.35 31.41 7.85
C PRO A 113 -25.35 31.43 9.38
N ALA A 114 -25.62 32.59 9.98
CA ALA A 114 -25.86 32.67 11.41
C ALA A 114 -27.20 31.98 11.74
N LEU A 115 -27.14 30.94 12.58
CA LEU A 115 -28.33 30.38 13.21
C LEU A 115 -28.77 31.31 14.35
N PRO A 116 -30.08 31.47 14.60
CA PRO A 116 -30.57 32.32 15.69
C PRO A 116 -30.13 31.79 17.06
N GLU A 117 -29.94 32.72 17.99
CA GLU A 117 -29.48 32.45 19.35
C GLU A 117 -30.49 31.56 20.12
N PRO A 118 -30.02 30.67 21.03
CA PRO A 118 -30.91 29.90 21.88
C PRO A 118 -31.63 30.83 22.86
N ILE A 119 -32.95 30.89 22.74
CA ILE A 119 -33.82 31.53 23.72
C ILE A 119 -33.57 31.00 25.13
N SER A 120 -33.34 31.91 26.06
CA SER A 120 -33.19 31.59 27.49
C SER A 120 -34.58 31.35 28.10
N ASN A 121 -34.83 30.16 28.63
CA ASN A 121 -36.10 29.81 29.32
C ASN A 121 -36.20 30.42 30.74
N ALA A 122 -35.65 31.62 30.95
CA ALA A 122 -35.64 32.31 32.24
C ALA A 122 -36.86 33.25 32.38
N GLN A 123 -38.08 32.70 32.21
CA GLN A 123 -39.35 33.40 32.47
C GLN A 123 -40.52 32.40 32.51
N ALA A 124 -40.59 31.61 33.59
CA ALA A 124 -41.72 30.76 33.96
C ALA A 124 -41.73 30.51 35.48
N GLU A 125 -41.62 31.60 36.24
CA GLU A 125 -41.92 31.68 37.67
C GLU A 125 -43.04 32.71 37.84
N GLU A 126 -43.86 32.57 38.89
CA GLU A 126 -45.23 33.14 39.00
C GLU A 126 -46.20 32.39 38.05
N GLU A 127 -47.15 31.57 38.50
CA GLU A 127 -47.97 31.66 39.71
C GLU A 127 -48.10 30.35 40.53
N ASP A 128 -48.50 30.55 41.79
CA ASP A 128 -49.12 29.65 42.78
C ASP A 128 -48.25 29.13 43.94
N MET A 129 -48.66 29.56 45.14
CA MET A 129 -48.01 29.30 46.44
C MET A 129 -48.75 28.17 47.17
N VAL A 130 -48.12 27.02 47.39
CA VAL A 130 -48.37 26.24 48.63
C VAL A 130 -47.09 25.59 49.17
N GLU A 131 -46.83 25.86 50.44
CA GLU A 131 -45.74 25.33 51.26
C GLU A 131 -46.00 23.88 51.71
N VAL A 132 -45.07 22.96 51.46
CA VAL A 132 -44.98 21.65 52.14
C VAL A 132 -43.52 21.15 52.16
N PRO A 133 -43.06 20.45 53.22
CA PRO A 133 -41.66 20.48 53.63
C PRO A 133 -40.74 19.44 52.98
N THR A 134 -39.44 19.68 53.16
CA THR A 134 -38.27 18.88 52.77
C THR A 134 -38.53 17.36 52.69
N ARG A 135 -38.46 16.84 51.46
CA ARG A 135 -38.08 15.45 51.20
C ARG A 135 -36.82 15.46 50.36
N GLU A 136 -35.75 14.83 50.87
CA GLU A 136 -34.56 14.56 50.07
C GLU A 136 -34.97 13.76 48.81
N PRO A 137 -34.57 14.19 47.60
CA PRO A 137 -34.72 13.33 46.43
C PRO A 137 -33.78 12.14 46.60
N PRO A 138 -34.25 10.89 46.43
CA PRO A 138 -33.33 9.77 46.35
C PRO A 138 -32.38 10.05 45.18
N ARG A 139 -31.08 9.90 45.40
CA ARG A 139 -30.10 9.94 44.32
C ARG A 139 -30.37 8.77 43.39
N GLN A 140 -31.24 8.98 42.40
CA GLN A 140 -31.32 8.15 41.23
C GLN A 140 -29.94 8.24 40.57
N GLN A 141 -29.14 7.21 40.81
CA GLN A 141 -27.97 6.96 40.00
C GLN A 141 -28.52 6.76 38.60
N THR A 142 -28.44 7.79 37.76
CA THR A 142 -28.57 7.62 36.32
C THR A 142 -27.41 6.72 35.95
N GLN A 143 -27.66 5.42 35.97
CA GLN A 143 -26.80 4.41 35.41
C GLN A 143 -26.88 4.64 33.91
N THR A 144 -26.13 5.65 33.45
CA THR A 144 -25.81 5.84 32.05
C THR A 144 -25.36 4.48 31.58
N ALA A 145 -26.17 3.86 30.72
CA ALA A 145 -25.81 2.61 30.10
C ALA A 145 -24.56 2.92 29.29
N ALA A 146 -23.40 2.69 29.89
CA ALA A 146 -22.17 2.53 29.17
C ALA A 146 -22.46 1.38 28.22
N LEU A 147 -22.74 1.73 26.97
CA LEU A 147 -22.59 0.84 25.84
C LEU A 147 -21.15 0.39 25.94
N THR A 148 -20.97 -0.76 26.58
CA THR A 148 -19.69 -1.44 26.63
C THR A 148 -19.33 -1.62 25.17
N ALA A 149 -18.26 -0.95 24.73
CA ALA A 149 -17.66 -1.12 23.42
C ALA A 149 -17.02 -2.51 23.38
N SER A 150 -17.89 -3.51 23.42
CA SER A 150 -17.58 -4.89 23.73
C SER A 150 -17.00 -5.54 22.49
N SER A 151 -15.69 -5.74 22.53
CA SER A 151 -14.92 -6.73 21.74
C SER A 151 -14.91 -6.60 20.21
N SER A 152 -15.88 -5.96 19.55
CA SER A 152 -15.98 -5.89 18.08
C SER A 152 -14.89 -5.06 17.41
N SER A 153 -14.19 -4.17 18.14
CA SER A 153 -13.04 -3.41 17.61
C SER A 153 -11.73 -4.21 17.53
N ARG A 154 -11.64 -5.40 18.15
CA ARG A 154 -10.44 -6.24 18.07
C ARG A 154 -10.39 -7.10 16.81
N GLY A 155 -11.52 -7.36 16.14
CA GLY A 155 -11.61 -8.16 14.90
C GLY A 155 -11.46 -7.34 13.61
N SER A 156 -11.22 -6.03 13.67
CA SER A 156 -11.23 -5.17 12.47
C SER A 156 -9.86 -4.62 12.06
N THR A 157 -8.76 -5.01 12.70
CA THR A 157 -7.41 -4.55 12.30
C THR A 157 -6.75 -5.48 11.29
N VAL A 158 -6.20 -4.89 10.22
CA VAL A 158 -5.54 -5.64 9.14
C VAL A 158 -4.17 -5.07 8.79
N ARG A 159 -3.23 -5.97 8.49
CA ARG A 159 -1.94 -5.69 7.85
C ARG A 159 -1.93 -6.23 6.43
N PHE A 160 -1.26 -5.51 5.55
CA PHE A 160 -0.72 -6.06 4.31
C PHE A 160 0.81 -6.16 4.42
N LEU A 161 1.34 -7.34 4.12
CA LEU A 161 2.78 -7.55 3.93
C LEU A 161 3.18 -7.24 2.47
N PRO A 162 4.48 -7.01 2.20
CA PRO A 162 4.98 -6.91 0.83
C PRO A 162 4.56 -8.10 -0.03
N ILE A 163 4.17 -7.80 -1.26
CA ILE A 163 3.63 -8.78 -2.21
C ILE A 163 4.77 -9.41 -2.99
N ILE A 164 4.72 -10.73 -3.15
CA ILE A 164 5.78 -11.53 -3.77
C ILE A 164 5.35 -11.96 -5.18
N GLY A 165 6.27 -11.92 -6.14
CA GLY A 165 6.10 -12.47 -7.50
C GLY A 165 5.45 -11.54 -8.54
N ALA A 166 5.00 -10.35 -8.14
CA ALA A 166 4.51 -9.31 -9.04
C ALA A 166 5.44 -8.07 -9.06
N PRO A 167 5.66 -7.43 -10.22
CA PRO A 167 6.48 -6.22 -10.32
C PRO A 167 5.73 -4.99 -9.80
N VAL A 168 6.48 -3.92 -9.51
CA VAL A 168 5.94 -2.68 -8.91
C VAL A 168 4.79 -2.10 -9.72
N GLN A 169 4.85 -2.11 -11.07
CA GLN A 169 3.75 -1.59 -11.90
C GLN A 169 2.40 -2.31 -11.68
N ALA A 170 2.42 -3.60 -11.33
CA ALA A 170 1.21 -4.38 -11.03
C ALA A 170 0.82 -4.31 -9.55
N VAL A 171 1.81 -4.25 -8.64
CA VAL A 171 1.60 -4.13 -7.19
C VAL A 171 1.01 -2.77 -6.82
N THR A 172 1.45 -1.65 -7.41
CA THR A 172 0.98 -0.31 -7.06
C THR A 172 -0.55 -0.12 -7.17
N PRO A 173 -1.24 -0.45 -8.28
CA PRO A 173 -2.69 -0.33 -8.37
C PRO A 173 -3.42 -1.29 -7.43
N LEU A 174 -2.93 -2.53 -7.27
CA LEU A 174 -3.52 -3.52 -6.36
C LEU A 174 -3.42 -3.08 -4.89
N SER A 175 -2.26 -2.63 -4.43
CA SER A 175 -2.07 -2.19 -3.04
C SER A 175 -2.92 -0.97 -2.70
N ARG A 176 -3.08 -0.03 -3.65
CA ARG A 176 -3.99 1.10 -3.50
C ARG A 176 -5.44 0.63 -3.38
N GLN A 177 -5.88 -0.32 -4.22
CA GLN A 177 -7.24 -0.85 -4.18
C GLN A 177 -7.50 -1.66 -2.92
N LEU A 178 -6.61 -2.57 -2.51
CA LEU A 178 -6.70 -3.29 -1.24
C LEU A 178 -6.89 -2.32 -0.06
N GLY A 179 -6.16 -1.19 -0.08
CA GLY A 179 -6.31 -0.16 0.92
C GLY A 179 -7.66 0.58 0.88
N ALA A 180 -8.24 0.79 -0.30
CA ALA A 180 -9.56 1.41 -0.44
C ALA A 180 -10.68 0.45 0.00
N GLU A 181 -10.67 -0.76 -0.55
CA GLU A 181 -11.64 -1.83 -0.28
C GLU A 181 -11.61 -2.23 1.20
N ALA A 182 -10.43 -2.40 1.80
CA ALA A 182 -10.37 -2.76 3.22
C ALA A 182 -11.06 -1.72 4.11
N ARG A 183 -10.86 -0.42 3.82
CA ARG A 183 -11.52 0.66 4.57
C ARG A 183 -13.03 0.72 4.32
N SER A 184 -13.51 0.46 3.10
CA SER A 184 -14.96 0.39 2.83
C SER A 184 -15.62 -0.80 3.53
N HIS A 185 -14.89 -1.91 3.72
CA HIS A 185 -15.28 -3.07 4.53
C HIS A 185 -15.01 -2.91 6.04
N GLY A 186 -14.81 -1.68 6.52
CA GLY A 186 -14.66 -1.36 7.95
C GLY A 186 -13.34 -1.78 8.60
N LEU A 187 -12.33 -2.15 7.81
CA LEU A 187 -11.02 -2.56 8.33
C LEU A 187 -10.11 -1.36 8.63
N SER A 188 -9.55 -1.36 9.83
CA SER A 188 -8.50 -0.45 10.26
C SER A 188 -7.13 -0.97 9.81
N ILE A 189 -6.55 -0.34 8.79
CA ILE A 189 -5.25 -0.74 8.25
C ILE A 189 -4.13 -0.28 9.17
N LYS A 190 -3.32 -1.22 9.66
CA LYS A 190 -2.07 -0.95 10.40
C LYS A 190 -0.88 -0.76 9.45
N SER A 191 0.20 -0.17 9.98
CA SER A 191 1.52 -0.19 9.33
C SER A 191 1.97 -1.63 9.02
N SER A 192 2.94 -1.82 8.11
CA SER A 192 3.54 -3.14 7.86
C SER A 192 4.51 -3.60 8.97
N ASN A 193 4.84 -2.75 9.97
CA ASN A 193 5.80 -3.06 11.04
C ASN A 193 5.17 -3.24 12.46
N ASP A 194 4.07 -2.55 12.77
CA ASP A 194 3.29 -2.64 14.04
C ASP A 194 2.75 -4.06 14.35
N GLY A 195 3.31 -4.80 15.31
CA GLY A 195 2.85 -6.16 15.63
C GLY A 195 1.39 -6.31 16.09
N SER A 196 0.69 -5.21 16.43
CA SER A 196 -0.65 -5.22 17.05
C SER A 196 -1.80 -5.24 16.04
N THR A 197 -1.86 -6.27 15.20
CA THR A 197 -2.95 -6.49 14.22
C THR A 197 -3.64 -7.83 14.45
N ALA A 198 -4.96 -7.89 14.23
CA ALA A 198 -5.73 -9.12 14.32
C ALA A 198 -5.44 -10.05 13.15
N TYR A 199 -5.37 -9.49 11.94
CA TYR A 199 -5.08 -10.22 10.72
C TYR A 199 -3.85 -9.65 10.00
N ILE A 200 -3.09 -10.56 9.41
CA ILE A 200 -1.97 -10.31 8.51
C ILE A 200 -2.32 -10.95 7.18
N LEU A 201 -2.29 -10.20 6.08
CA LEU A 201 -2.45 -10.72 4.72
C LEU A 201 -1.10 -10.72 4.01
N LYS A 202 -0.70 -11.91 3.52
CA LYS A 202 0.53 -12.12 2.75
C LYS A 202 0.21 -12.61 1.34
N GLY A 203 0.49 -11.77 0.34
CA GLY A 203 0.14 -12.02 -1.06
C GLY A 203 1.29 -12.60 -1.88
N TYR A 204 0.96 -13.61 -2.68
CA TYR A 204 1.84 -14.20 -3.69
C TYR A 204 1.09 -14.22 -5.02
N LEU A 205 1.71 -13.65 -6.05
CA LEU A 205 1.12 -13.57 -7.39
C LEU A 205 2.10 -14.13 -8.41
N SER A 206 1.56 -14.74 -9.46
CA SER A 206 2.29 -15.08 -10.68
C SER A 206 1.47 -14.68 -11.90
N ALA A 207 2.13 -14.44 -13.02
CA ALA A 207 1.47 -14.23 -14.30
C ALA A 207 2.17 -15.05 -15.38
N PHE A 208 1.39 -15.63 -16.31
CA PHE A 208 1.90 -16.39 -17.44
C PHE A 208 1.03 -16.21 -18.67
N SER A 209 1.65 -16.29 -19.85
CA SER A 209 0.95 -16.30 -21.14
C SER A 209 0.66 -17.75 -21.56
N ASP A 210 -0.59 -18.04 -21.90
CA ASP A 210 -1.04 -19.33 -22.43
C ASP A 210 -2.19 -19.11 -23.43
N SER A 211 -2.14 -19.78 -24.58
CA SER A 211 -3.26 -19.91 -25.52
C SER A 211 -3.94 -18.58 -25.91
N GLY A 212 -3.14 -17.55 -26.23
CA GLY A 212 -3.62 -16.20 -26.62
C GLY A 212 -4.17 -15.37 -25.46
N LYS A 213 -3.84 -15.74 -24.22
CA LYS A 213 -4.28 -15.08 -22.98
C LYS A 213 -3.10 -14.90 -22.03
N VAL A 214 -3.19 -13.87 -21.20
CA VAL A 214 -2.38 -13.77 -19.99
C VAL A 214 -3.26 -14.09 -18.79
N THR A 215 -2.79 -14.99 -17.93
CA THR A 215 -3.47 -15.36 -16.68
C THR A 215 -2.62 -14.94 -15.50
N VAL A 216 -3.21 -14.18 -14.58
CA VAL A 216 -2.65 -13.83 -13.27
C VAL A 216 -3.27 -14.76 -12.24
N VAL A 217 -2.44 -15.53 -11.53
CA VAL A 217 -2.87 -16.35 -10.38
C VAL A 217 -2.46 -15.63 -9.11
N TYR A 218 -3.35 -15.58 -8.12
CA TYR A 218 -3.11 -14.94 -6.83
C TYR A 218 -3.45 -15.88 -5.68
N VAL A 219 -2.62 -15.85 -4.64
CA VAL A 219 -2.83 -16.56 -3.38
C VAL A 219 -2.53 -15.60 -2.23
N TRP A 220 -3.44 -15.53 -1.26
CA TRP A 220 -3.29 -14.78 -0.03
C TRP A 220 -3.37 -15.71 1.16
N ASP A 221 -2.29 -15.79 1.94
CA ASP A 221 -2.34 -16.39 3.27
C ASP A 221 -2.88 -15.34 4.25
N VAL A 222 -3.94 -15.68 4.97
CA VAL A 222 -4.49 -14.92 6.09
C VAL A 222 -3.93 -15.53 7.37
N LEU A 223 -3.17 -14.74 8.13
CA LEU A 223 -2.53 -15.15 9.37
C LEU A 223 -3.04 -14.33 10.55
N ASP A 224 -2.96 -14.88 11.75
CA ASP A 224 -3.17 -14.12 12.99
C ASP A 224 -1.98 -13.21 13.31
N GLY A 225 -2.10 -12.40 14.38
CA GLY A 225 -1.01 -11.56 14.88
C GLY A 225 0.24 -12.33 15.36
N GLY A 226 0.14 -13.64 15.60
CA GLY A 226 1.26 -14.53 15.91
C GLY A 226 1.93 -15.15 14.67
N GLY A 227 1.34 -14.96 13.47
CA GLY A 227 1.82 -15.53 12.22
C GLY A 227 1.33 -16.96 11.95
N ALA A 228 0.38 -17.50 12.71
CA ALA A 228 -0.25 -18.77 12.38
C ALA A 228 -1.29 -18.56 11.27
N ARG A 229 -1.25 -19.39 10.22
CA ARG A 229 -2.20 -19.27 9.10
C ARG A 229 -3.60 -19.71 9.53
N LEU A 230 -4.55 -18.79 9.49
CA LEU A 230 -5.96 -19.01 9.77
C LEU A 230 -6.73 -19.47 8.53
N HIS A 231 -6.42 -18.90 7.36
CA HIS A 231 -7.15 -19.14 6.12
C HIS A 231 -6.28 -18.87 4.88
N ARG A 232 -6.79 -19.25 3.70
CA ARG A 232 -6.16 -18.99 2.40
C ARG A 232 -7.23 -18.64 1.38
N ILE A 233 -7.06 -17.48 0.77
CA ILE A 233 -7.83 -16.94 -0.35
C ILE A 233 -7.03 -17.17 -1.63
N GLN A 234 -7.66 -17.57 -2.72
CA GLN A 234 -6.96 -17.85 -3.97
C GLN A 234 -7.88 -17.71 -5.18
N GLY A 235 -7.30 -17.30 -6.31
CA GLY A 235 -8.05 -17.19 -7.56
C GLY A 235 -7.15 -16.84 -8.74
N GLN A 236 -7.80 -16.55 -9.87
CA GLN A 236 -7.13 -16.16 -11.09
C GLN A 236 -7.97 -15.18 -11.91
N GLU A 237 -7.30 -14.29 -12.63
CA GLU A 237 -7.90 -13.47 -13.69
C GLU A 237 -7.19 -13.76 -15.01
N SER A 238 -7.96 -13.85 -16.11
CA SER A 238 -7.39 -14.04 -17.45
C SER A 238 -7.87 -12.93 -18.39
N ILE A 239 -6.95 -12.41 -19.20
CA ILE A 239 -7.22 -11.41 -20.25
C ILE A 239 -6.75 -11.93 -21.61
N PRO A 240 -7.44 -11.60 -22.72
CA PRO A 240 -6.91 -11.82 -24.07
C PRO A 240 -5.64 -11.01 -24.27
N SER A 241 -4.53 -11.65 -24.64
CA SER A 241 -3.26 -10.99 -24.93
C SER A 241 -2.25 -11.98 -25.53
N ASP A 242 -1.56 -11.55 -26.59
CA ASP A 242 -0.43 -12.26 -27.20
C ASP A 242 0.93 -11.72 -26.71
N ALA A 243 0.97 -11.05 -25.56
CA ALA A 243 2.21 -10.47 -25.03
C ALA A 243 3.20 -11.54 -24.54
N GLN A 244 4.46 -11.37 -24.94
CA GLN A 244 5.57 -12.23 -24.52
C GLN A 244 5.94 -12.05 -23.04
N ASP A 245 5.87 -10.82 -22.51
CA ASP A 245 5.91 -10.56 -21.07
C ASP A 245 4.47 -10.51 -20.53
N PRO A 246 4.04 -11.47 -19.69
CA PRO A 246 2.70 -11.46 -19.14
C PRO A 246 2.45 -10.22 -18.28
N TRP A 247 3.43 -9.74 -17.52
CA TRP A 247 3.22 -8.58 -16.64
C TRP A 247 3.07 -7.26 -17.40
N ALA A 248 3.57 -7.16 -18.64
CA ALA A 248 3.35 -6.01 -19.51
C ALA A 248 1.91 -5.93 -20.04
N ALA A 249 1.20 -7.06 -20.14
CA ALA A 249 -0.19 -7.10 -20.60
C ALA A 249 -1.22 -6.78 -19.53
N VAL A 250 -0.92 -7.03 -18.25
CA VAL A 250 -1.90 -6.92 -17.16
C VAL A 250 -2.25 -5.45 -16.90
N PRO A 251 -3.49 -5.00 -17.19
CA PRO A 251 -3.88 -3.63 -16.93
C PRO A 251 -4.11 -3.41 -15.43
N ALA A 252 -4.01 -2.16 -14.99
CA ALA A 252 -4.28 -1.77 -13.61
C ALA A 252 -5.69 -2.21 -13.14
N SER A 253 -6.68 -2.26 -14.04
CA SER A 253 -8.05 -2.71 -13.72
C SER A 253 -8.14 -4.16 -13.25
N VAL A 254 -7.36 -5.08 -13.84
CA VAL A 254 -7.29 -6.48 -13.38
C VAL A 254 -6.71 -6.55 -11.98
N MET A 255 -5.65 -5.79 -11.74
CA MET A 255 -5.00 -5.69 -10.42
C MET A 255 -5.94 -5.08 -9.36
N GLN A 256 -6.83 -4.17 -9.74
CA GLN A 256 -7.90 -3.66 -8.89
C GLN A 256 -9.01 -4.70 -8.66
N GLN A 257 -9.44 -5.45 -9.68
CA GLN A 257 -10.42 -6.52 -9.54
C GLN A 257 -9.96 -7.62 -8.57
N ILE A 258 -8.68 -8.04 -8.66
CA ILE A 258 -8.06 -9.00 -7.73
C ILE A 258 -8.17 -8.48 -6.29
N ALA A 259 -7.87 -7.20 -6.06
CA ALA A 259 -7.94 -6.60 -4.73
C ALA A 259 -9.37 -6.60 -4.17
N SER A 260 -10.36 -6.18 -4.97
CA SER A 260 -11.78 -6.15 -4.56
C SER A 260 -12.30 -7.55 -4.24
N LYS A 261 -12.00 -8.56 -5.08
CA LYS A 261 -12.31 -9.97 -4.79
C LYS A 261 -11.66 -10.44 -3.50
N THR A 262 -10.36 -10.15 -3.30
CA THR A 262 -9.60 -10.55 -2.11
C THR A 262 -10.23 -10.02 -0.82
N ILE A 263 -10.60 -8.73 -0.77
CA ILE A 263 -11.22 -8.15 0.43
C ILE A 263 -12.65 -8.64 0.65
N THR A 264 -13.40 -8.88 -0.44
CA THR A 264 -14.76 -9.45 -0.35
C THR A 264 -14.72 -10.86 0.26
N GLU A 265 -13.83 -11.73 -0.24
CA GLU A 265 -13.65 -13.09 0.26
C GLU A 265 -13.11 -13.10 1.70
N PHE A 266 -12.13 -12.26 2.01
CA PHE A 266 -11.60 -12.08 3.37
C PHE A 266 -12.67 -11.64 4.38
N SER A 267 -13.48 -10.64 4.02
CA SER A 267 -14.56 -10.14 4.89
C SER A 267 -15.62 -11.22 5.09
N THR A 268 -16.05 -11.89 4.01
CA THR A 268 -17.02 -12.99 4.07
C THR A 268 -16.55 -14.13 4.98
N TRP A 269 -15.27 -14.53 4.87
CA TRP A 269 -14.68 -15.56 5.74
C TRP A 269 -14.59 -15.11 7.21
N ARG A 270 -14.18 -13.87 7.46
CA ARG A 270 -14.10 -13.31 8.83
C ARG A 270 -15.48 -13.28 9.48
N ASP A 271 -16.46 -12.72 8.78
CA ASP A 271 -17.81 -12.52 9.31
C ASP A 271 -18.50 -13.87 9.59
N ALA A 272 -18.22 -14.91 8.79
CA ALA A 272 -18.67 -16.28 9.02
C ALA A 272 -17.90 -17.04 10.13
N ARG A 273 -16.85 -16.44 10.71
CA ARG A 273 -16.07 -16.98 11.83
C ARG A 273 -16.37 -16.28 13.16
N ASP A 274 -16.86 -15.04 13.10
CA ASP A 274 -17.23 -14.23 14.26
C ASP A 274 -18.71 -14.39 14.68
N GLY A 275 -19.53 -15.12 13.90
CA GLY A 275 -20.93 -15.47 14.18
C GLY A 275 -21.14 -16.93 14.58
#